data_AF-A0A9N9W869-F1
#
_entry.id   AF-A0A9N9W869-F1
#
_cell.length_a   1.000
_cell.length_b   1.000
_cell.length_c   1.000
_cell.angle_alpha   90.00
_cell.angle_beta   90.00
_cell.angle_gamma   90.00
#
_symmetry.space_group_name_H-M   'P 1'
#
loop_
_entity.id
_entity.type
_entity.pdbx_description
1 polymer ?
#
loop_
_entity_poly.entity_id
_entity_poly.type
_entity_poly.pdbx_seq_one_letter_code
_entity_poly.pdbx_strand_id
1 'polypeptide(L)'
;MKLSSFLTSAFLASAALASPTPTLEERATTWCDSWGSLTTEGYTVYHNNWGAGQATSGSQCTTFNSVNSKSFSWSTSWTWQGGNIHVKSYSNVALEKVNKKLSAISSIPSTWTWRYSGTNMVSDVSYDLWLAPSVGANNKYEIMVWVGSYGGAGPISETNDTPLATPTILGTKWKLFRGPNGDTTVYSFVAPSNIGNFSGDLKKFFDYLTTSQGVSTDMVVTSLQAGTEPFVGSNCVFTTSQYTISVN
;
A
#
# COMPACT_ATOMS: atom_id res chain seq x y z
N MET A 1 44.01 -80.00 23.40
CA MET A 1 43.38 -79.09 22.41
C MET A 1 42.27 -78.33 23.10
N LYS A 2 42.46 -77.03 23.37
CA LYS A 2 41.43 -76.14 23.93
C LYS A 2 40.97 -75.22 22.80
N LEU A 3 39.67 -75.26 22.46
CA LEU A 3 39.04 -74.39 21.47
C LEU A 3 38.77 -73.02 22.09
N SER A 4 39.33 -71.96 21.50
CA SER A 4 39.00 -70.58 21.80
C SER A 4 37.85 -70.13 20.90
N SER A 5 36.71 -69.78 21.49
CA SER A 5 35.59 -69.13 20.77
C SER A 5 35.77 -67.62 20.78
N PHE A 6 35.82 -67.00 19.61
CA PHE A 6 35.77 -65.55 19.43
C PHE A 6 34.30 -65.13 19.27
N LEU A 7 33.81 -64.25 20.15
CA LEU A 7 32.56 -63.51 19.94
C LEU A 7 32.87 -62.23 19.15
N THR A 8 32.29 -62.11 17.96
CA THR A 8 32.26 -60.88 17.16
C THR A 8 31.00 -60.08 17.50
N SER A 9 31.16 -58.94 18.16
CA SER A 9 30.07 -57.97 18.38
C SER A 9 29.86 -57.12 17.12
N ALA A 10 28.68 -57.23 16.51
CA ALA A 10 28.26 -56.37 15.41
C ALA A 10 27.62 -55.09 15.96
N PHE A 11 28.24 -53.93 15.70
CA PHE A 11 27.65 -52.61 15.94
C PHE A 11 26.74 -52.25 14.75
N LEU A 12 25.44 -52.10 15.01
CA LEU A 12 24.47 -51.54 14.06
C LEU A 12 24.54 -50.01 14.13
N ALA A 13 24.97 -49.39 13.04
CA ALA A 13 24.92 -47.94 12.86
C ALA A 13 23.51 -47.52 12.43
N SER A 14 22.80 -46.80 13.31
CA SER A 14 21.49 -46.22 13.03
C SER A 14 21.65 -45.01 12.09
N ALA A 15 21.30 -45.16 10.82
CA ALA A 15 21.18 -44.02 9.91
C ALA A 15 19.90 -43.26 10.23
N ALA A 16 20.02 -42.07 10.82
CA ALA A 16 18.90 -41.16 10.99
C ALA A 16 18.52 -40.58 9.63
N LEU A 17 17.42 -41.04 9.05
CA LEU A 17 16.81 -40.44 7.87
C LEU A 17 16.21 -39.09 8.27
N ALA A 18 16.87 -38.00 7.90
CA ALA A 18 16.26 -36.67 7.96
C ALA A 18 15.05 -36.66 7.02
N SER A 19 13.84 -36.63 7.58
CA SER A 19 12.63 -36.41 6.80
C SER A 19 12.61 -34.96 6.35
N PRO A 20 12.52 -34.66 5.04
CA PRO A 20 12.33 -33.29 4.60
C PRO A 20 11.01 -32.77 5.16
N THR A 21 11.07 -31.77 6.03
CA THR A 21 9.89 -31.04 6.47
C THR A 21 9.26 -30.40 5.23
N PRO A 22 7.99 -30.64 4.91
CA PRO A 22 7.33 -29.94 3.82
C PRO A 22 7.31 -28.45 4.14
N THR A 23 8.15 -27.67 3.47
CA THR A 23 8.01 -26.22 3.41
C THR A 23 6.77 -25.95 2.58
N LEU A 24 5.64 -25.65 3.23
CA LEU A 24 4.51 -25.06 2.56
C LEU A 24 4.98 -23.74 1.94
N GLU A 25 5.15 -23.70 0.62
CA GLU A 25 5.16 -22.43 -0.09
C GLU A 25 3.84 -21.73 0.24
N GLU A 26 3.94 -20.55 0.82
CA GLU A 26 2.80 -19.64 1.00
C GLU A 26 2.15 -19.43 -0.37
N ARG A 27 0.93 -19.94 -0.55
CA ARG A 27 0.24 -19.85 -1.82
C ARG A 27 -0.30 -18.43 -1.98
N ALA A 28 0.02 -17.81 -3.12
CA ALA A 28 -0.58 -16.54 -3.50
C ALA A 28 -2.11 -16.63 -3.40
N THR A 29 -2.73 -15.57 -2.89
CA THR A 29 -4.19 -15.47 -2.73
C THR A 29 -4.72 -14.40 -3.67
N THR A 30 -5.71 -14.75 -4.50
CA THR A 30 -6.33 -13.85 -5.47
C THR A 30 -7.80 -13.63 -5.17
N TRP A 31 -8.23 -12.37 -5.20
CA TRP A 31 -9.63 -11.96 -5.12
C TRP A 31 -10.02 -11.23 -6.38
N CYS A 32 -11.20 -11.56 -6.92
CA CYS A 32 -11.84 -10.86 -8.03
C CYS A 32 -13.29 -10.47 -7.69
N ASP A 33 -13.67 -10.61 -6.42
CA ASP A 33 -14.97 -10.19 -5.90
C ASP A 33 -14.98 -8.68 -5.64
N SER A 34 -15.82 -8.16 -4.76
CA SER A 34 -15.82 -6.72 -4.45
C SER A 34 -14.92 -6.35 -3.25
N TRP A 35 -14.72 -7.27 -2.31
CA TRP A 35 -14.28 -6.92 -0.94
C TRP A 35 -13.27 -7.89 -0.32
N GLY A 36 -12.64 -8.75 -1.12
CA GLY A 36 -11.60 -9.65 -0.67
C GLY A 36 -10.50 -8.94 0.11
N SER A 37 -10.02 -9.58 1.18
CA SER A 37 -8.94 -9.05 2.01
C SER A 37 -8.17 -10.16 2.72
N LEU A 38 -6.96 -9.83 3.18
CA LEU A 38 -6.13 -10.70 4.01
C LEU A 38 -5.41 -9.89 5.07
N THR A 39 -5.60 -10.23 6.34
CA THR A 39 -4.79 -9.71 7.45
C THR A 39 -3.57 -10.60 7.65
N THR A 40 -2.38 -10.02 7.61
CA THR A 40 -1.11 -10.71 7.85
C THR A 40 -0.03 -9.73 8.33
N GLU A 41 0.89 -10.16 9.18
CA GLU A 41 2.01 -9.36 9.71
C GLU A 41 1.61 -8.03 10.42
N GLY A 42 0.35 -7.90 10.84
CA GLY A 42 -0.19 -6.66 11.43
C GLY A 42 -0.70 -5.64 10.41
N TYR A 43 -0.80 -6.02 9.14
CA TYR A 43 -1.34 -5.22 8.03
C TYR A 43 -2.56 -5.92 7.45
N THR A 44 -3.29 -5.22 6.60
CA THR A 44 -4.34 -5.82 5.78
C THR A 44 -4.13 -5.49 4.31
N VAL A 45 -4.15 -6.51 3.46
CA VAL A 45 -4.18 -6.37 2.00
C VAL A 45 -5.64 -6.32 1.58
N TYR A 46 -6.03 -5.31 0.82
CA TYR A 46 -7.41 -5.11 0.40
C TYR A 46 -7.54 -5.14 -1.13
N HIS A 47 -8.61 -5.79 -1.59
CA HIS A 47 -9.08 -5.68 -2.97
C HIS A 47 -9.86 -4.38 -3.21
N ASN A 48 -10.85 -4.10 -2.35
CA ASN A 48 -11.53 -2.80 -2.20
C ASN A 48 -12.05 -2.15 -3.51
N ASN A 49 -13.00 -2.81 -4.17
CA ASN A 49 -13.68 -2.30 -5.37
C ASN A 49 -14.90 -1.42 -5.03
N TRP A 50 -14.72 -0.46 -4.12
CA TRP A 50 -15.81 0.37 -3.58
C TRP A 50 -16.55 1.19 -4.64
N GLY A 51 -15.85 1.62 -5.69
CA GLY A 51 -16.37 2.48 -6.75
C GLY A 51 -16.81 1.73 -7.99
N ALA A 52 -16.79 0.40 -8.01
CA ALA A 52 -17.05 -0.39 -9.22
C ALA A 52 -18.43 -0.12 -9.83
N GLY A 53 -19.43 0.25 -9.00
CA GLY A 53 -20.76 0.65 -9.47
C GLY A 53 -20.80 1.91 -10.34
N GLN A 54 -19.73 2.70 -10.38
CA GLN A 54 -19.58 3.86 -11.27
C GLN A 54 -19.10 3.47 -12.68
N ALA A 55 -18.65 2.22 -12.88
CA ALA A 55 -18.24 1.73 -14.19
C ALA A 55 -19.46 1.30 -15.01
N THR A 56 -19.39 1.49 -16.33
CA THR A 56 -20.35 0.88 -17.27
C THR A 56 -20.01 -0.58 -17.53
N SER A 57 -18.73 -0.95 -17.46
CA SER A 57 -18.25 -2.32 -17.54
C SER A 57 -16.83 -2.42 -17.00
N GLY A 58 -16.39 -3.63 -16.69
CA GLY A 58 -15.03 -3.91 -16.24
C GLY A 58 -14.96 -4.91 -15.10
N SER A 59 -13.73 -5.20 -14.69
CA SER A 59 -13.41 -6.11 -13.60
C SER A 59 -12.02 -5.80 -13.08
N GLN A 60 -11.75 -6.23 -11.85
CA GLN A 60 -10.45 -6.14 -11.22
C GLN A 60 -10.18 -7.42 -10.41
N CYS A 61 -8.94 -7.85 -10.38
CA CYS A 61 -8.46 -8.94 -9.53
C CYS A 61 -7.19 -8.50 -8.79
N THR A 62 -7.13 -8.70 -7.48
CA THR A 62 -5.93 -8.42 -6.67
C THR A 62 -5.34 -9.71 -6.17
N THR A 63 -4.02 -9.86 -6.31
CA THR A 63 -3.26 -11.01 -5.85
C THR A 63 -2.26 -10.58 -4.79
N PHE A 64 -2.41 -11.11 -3.58
CA PHE A 64 -1.34 -11.12 -2.58
C PHE A 64 -0.35 -12.23 -2.94
N ASN A 65 0.93 -11.89 -3.13
CA ASN A 65 1.95 -12.86 -3.52
C ASN A 65 2.66 -13.43 -2.29
N SER A 66 3.24 -12.56 -1.47
CA SER A 66 3.99 -12.96 -0.27
C SER A 66 4.26 -11.76 0.66
N VAL A 67 4.61 -12.09 1.90
CA VAL A 67 5.19 -11.14 2.85
C VAL A 67 6.43 -11.76 3.51
N ASN A 68 7.53 -11.03 3.53
CA ASN A 68 8.73 -11.43 4.27
C ASN A 68 9.23 -10.25 5.10
N SER A 69 9.33 -10.42 6.41
CA SER A 69 9.82 -9.38 7.32
C SER A 69 9.08 -8.04 7.12
N LYS A 70 7.74 -8.10 6.99
CA LYS A 70 6.85 -6.96 6.70
C LYS A 70 7.08 -6.24 5.37
N SER A 71 7.81 -6.87 4.45
CA SER A 71 7.93 -6.44 3.06
C SER A 71 6.94 -7.20 2.20
N PHE A 72 5.94 -6.48 1.69
CA PHE A 72 4.83 -7.02 0.91
C PHE A 72 5.13 -7.05 -0.59
N SER A 73 4.73 -8.14 -1.25
CA SER A 73 4.65 -8.27 -2.70
C SER A 73 3.22 -8.61 -3.09
N TRP A 74 2.66 -7.84 -4.01
CA TRP A 74 1.27 -8.00 -4.46
C TRP A 74 1.06 -7.36 -5.83
N SER A 75 -0.05 -7.67 -6.48
CA SER A 75 -0.44 -7.07 -7.76
C SER A 75 -1.95 -6.90 -7.86
N THR A 76 -2.38 -6.02 -8.76
CA THR A 76 -3.78 -5.94 -9.18
C THR A 76 -3.85 -5.79 -10.70
N SER A 77 -4.70 -6.58 -11.34
CA SER A 77 -5.00 -6.50 -12.77
C SER A 77 -6.44 -6.05 -12.96
N TRP A 78 -6.67 -5.15 -13.91
CA TRP A 78 -8.00 -4.58 -14.11
C TRP A 78 -8.25 -4.07 -15.52
N THR A 79 -9.53 -3.91 -15.81
CA THR A 79 -10.07 -3.18 -16.95
C THR A 79 -11.33 -2.49 -16.46
N TRP A 80 -11.43 -1.18 -16.67
CA TRP A 80 -12.59 -0.39 -16.26
C TRP A 80 -12.99 0.56 -17.39
N GLN A 81 -14.29 0.67 -17.63
CA GLN A 81 -14.89 1.56 -18.62
C GLN A 81 -16.02 2.38 -17.99
N GLY A 82 -16.25 3.58 -18.54
CA GLY A 82 -17.30 4.49 -18.07
C GLY A 82 -16.98 5.15 -16.73
N GLY A 83 -17.78 6.16 -16.37
CA GLY A 83 -17.57 6.95 -15.15
C GLY A 83 -16.17 7.54 -15.10
N ASN A 84 -15.72 8.18 -16.18
CA ASN A 84 -14.31 8.54 -16.39
C ASN A 84 -13.70 9.47 -15.31
N ILE A 85 -14.54 10.13 -14.53
CA ILE A 85 -14.14 11.02 -13.43
C ILE A 85 -14.29 10.38 -12.04
N HIS A 86 -14.69 9.10 -11.98
CA HIS A 86 -14.92 8.37 -10.74
C HIS A 86 -13.90 7.24 -10.59
N VAL A 87 -13.24 7.20 -9.44
CA VAL A 87 -12.40 6.07 -9.01
C VAL A 87 -13.27 4.81 -8.89
N LYS A 88 -12.73 3.65 -9.30
CA LYS A 88 -13.44 2.36 -9.26
C LYS A 88 -13.04 1.49 -8.07
N SER A 89 -11.84 1.66 -7.56
CA SER A 89 -11.31 0.84 -6.47
C SER A 89 -10.13 1.53 -5.80
N TYR A 90 -9.71 1.00 -4.66
CA TYR A 90 -8.41 1.31 -4.08
C TYR A 90 -7.81 0.06 -3.46
N SER A 91 -7.32 -0.84 -4.33
CA SER A 91 -6.57 -2.01 -3.86
C SER A 91 -5.27 -1.54 -3.23
N ASN A 92 -5.02 -1.96 -2.00
CA ASN A 92 -3.92 -1.42 -1.21
C ASN A 92 -3.40 -2.42 -0.17
N VAL A 93 -2.28 -2.07 0.45
CA VAL A 93 -1.83 -2.66 1.71
C VAL A 93 -1.88 -1.58 2.79
N ALA A 94 -2.49 -1.90 3.92
CA ALA A 94 -2.79 -0.95 4.98
C ALA A 94 -2.18 -1.35 6.32
N LEU A 95 -1.48 -0.40 6.95
CA LEU A 95 -1.23 -0.42 8.38
C LEU A 95 -2.38 0.29 9.09
N GLU A 96 -3.25 -0.50 9.70
CA GLU A 96 -4.46 -0.02 10.36
C GLU A 96 -4.24 0.22 11.86
N LYS A 97 -5.16 0.98 12.48
CA LYS A 97 -5.22 1.18 13.93
C LYS A 97 -3.90 1.70 14.54
N VAL A 98 -3.23 2.62 13.83
CA VAL A 98 -1.96 3.23 14.31
C VAL A 98 -2.17 3.92 15.66
N ASN A 99 -3.26 4.67 15.82
CA ASN A 99 -3.72 5.27 17.08
C ASN A 99 -2.64 6.05 17.84
N LYS A 100 -1.74 6.73 17.11
CA LYS A 100 -0.71 7.60 17.68
C LYS A 100 -0.92 9.04 17.24
N LYS A 101 -0.73 10.00 18.14
CA LYS A 101 -0.68 11.42 17.79
C LYS A 101 0.53 11.70 16.90
N LEU A 102 0.39 12.65 15.97
CA LEU A 102 1.52 13.11 15.15
C LEU A 102 2.71 13.57 16.00
N SER A 103 2.46 14.24 17.13
CA SER A 103 3.48 14.67 18.09
C SER A 103 4.23 13.53 18.77
N ALA A 104 3.66 12.32 18.82
CA ALA A 104 4.26 11.14 19.43
C ALA A 104 4.99 10.24 18.43
N ILE A 105 4.88 10.51 17.14
CA ILE A 105 5.56 9.76 16.07
C ILE A 105 6.88 10.46 15.77
N SER A 106 7.97 9.71 15.73
CA SER A 106 9.29 10.23 15.39
C SER A 106 9.58 10.14 13.89
N SER A 107 9.15 9.05 13.26
CA SER A 107 9.30 8.79 11.82
C SER A 107 8.29 7.76 11.32
N ILE A 108 8.01 7.80 10.02
CA ILE A 108 7.20 6.83 9.27
C ILE A 108 8.01 6.37 8.05
N PRO A 109 9.05 5.56 8.22
CA PRO A 109 9.86 5.10 7.10
C PRO A 109 9.05 4.15 6.22
N SER A 110 9.15 4.36 4.91
CA SER A 110 8.49 3.56 3.88
C SER A 110 9.41 3.32 2.69
N THR A 111 9.36 2.12 2.12
CA THR A 111 9.99 1.78 0.84
C THR A 111 8.96 1.13 -0.05
N TRP A 112 8.86 1.59 -1.30
CA TRP A 112 7.89 1.08 -2.26
C TRP A 112 8.49 1.00 -3.66
N THR A 113 8.59 -0.22 -4.17
CA THR A 113 8.99 -0.52 -5.55
C THR A 113 7.80 -1.09 -6.30
N TRP A 114 7.36 -0.37 -7.34
CA TRP A 114 6.17 -0.71 -8.11
C TRP A 114 6.36 -0.47 -9.60
N ARG A 115 5.60 -1.19 -10.43
CA ARG A 115 5.54 -1.03 -11.89
C ARG A 115 4.08 -1.10 -12.35
N TYR A 116 3.79 -0.44 -13.45
CA TYR A 116 2.44 -0.37 -14.00
C TYR A 116 2.47 -0.39 -15.53
N SER A 117 1.68 -1.26 -16.13
CA SER A 117 1.42 -1.30 -17.56
C SER A 117 -0.08 -1.29 -17.82
N GLY A 118 -0.47 -0.90 -19.04
CA GLY A 118 -1.87 -0.86 -19.47
C GLY A 118 -2.04 -0.04 -20.74
N THR A 119 -3.25 -0.05 -21.29
CA THR A 119 -3.63 0.77 -22.46
C THR A 119 -4.72 1.77 -22.08
N ASN A 120 -4.59 3.01 -22.54
CA ASN A 120 -5.51 4.12 -22.24
C ASN A 120 -5.78 4.27 -20.73
N MET A 121 -4.74 4.06 -19.93
CA MET A 121 -4.84 3.98 -18.47
C MET A 121 -4.90 5.37 -17.85
N VAL A 122 -5.95 5.60 -17.06
CA VAL A 122 -6.12 6.73 -16.15
C VAL A 122 -6.16 6.17 -14.73
N SER A 123 -5.11 6.42 -13.96
CA SER A 123 -4.99 5.98 -12.56
C SER A 123 -3.94 6.80 -11.83
N ASP A 124 -3.95 6.71 -10.50
CA ASP A 124 -2.78 7.07 -9.69
C ASP A 124 -2.11 5.83 -9.07
N VAL A 125 -0.95 6.08 -8.46
CA VAL A 125 -0.30 5.22 -7.50
C VAL A 125 0.04 6.09 -6.30
N SER A 126 -0.56 5.78 -5.15
CA SER A 126 -0.60 6.72 -4.04
C SER A 126 -0.44 6.03 -2.70
N TYR A 127 0.19 6.75 -1.77
CA TYR A 127 -0.08 6.54 -0.36
C TYR A 127 -1.36 7.28 0.00
N ASP A 128 -2.14 6.72 0.91
CA ASP A 128 -3.34 7.32 1.47
C ASP A 128 -3.30 7.23 3.00
N LEU A 129 -3.18 8.40 3.65
CA LEU A 129 -2.80 8.51 5.05
C LEU A 129 -3.86 9.32 5.80
N TRP A 130 -4.34 8.79 6.93
CA TRP A 130 -5.54 9.31 7.57
C TRP A 130 -5.28 9.89 8.96
N LEU A 131 -5.94 11.02 9.24
CA LEU A 131 -5.91 11.68 10.54
C LEU A 131 -7.31 11.89 11.11
N ALA A 132 -7.46 11.61 12.41
CA ALA A 132 -8.65 11.89 13.20
C ALA A 132 -8.36 12.82 14.38
N PRO A 133 -9.34 13.58 14.90
CA PRO A 133 -9.13 14.49 16.04
C PRO A 133 -8.88 13.74 17.37
N SER A 134 -9.32 12.49 17.47
CA SER A 134 -9.08 11.60 18.60
C SER A 134 -9.19 10.14 18.16
N VAL A 135 -8.67 9.22 18.96
CA VAL A 135 -8.86 7.78 18.73
C VAL A 135 -10.36 7.47 18.72
N GLY A 136 -10.83 6.76 17.69
CA GLY A 136 -12.23 6.37 17.51
C GLY A 136 -13.15 7.44 16.92
N ALA A 137 -12.66 8.66 16.69
CA ALA A 137 -13.40 9.66 15.91
C ALA A 137 -13.29 9.39 14.41
N ASN A 138 -14.24 9.91 13.64
CA ASN A 138 -14.15 9.92 12.18
C ASN A 138 -12.92 10.70 11.73
N ASN A 139 -12.33 10.28 10.61
CA ASN A 139 -11.22 11.00 10.02
C ASN A 139 -11.64 12.41 9.61
N LYS A 140 -10.73 13.36 9.79
CA LYS A 140 -10.90 14.77 9.41
C LYS A 140 -9.98 15.19 8.27
N TYR A 141 -8.81 14.56 8.17
CA TYR A 141 -7.91 14.76 7.04
C TYR A 141 -7.55 13.44 6.38
N GLU A 142 -7.45 13.51 5.06
CA GLU A 142 -6.90 12.51 4.16
C GLU A 142 -5.67 13.14 3.50
N ILE A 143 -4.53 12.47 3.56
CA ILE A 143 -3.27 12.96 3.04
C ILE A 143 -2.79 11.94 2.02
N MET A 144 -2.94 12.27 0.75
CA MET A 144 -2.47 11.44 -0.34
C MET A 144 -1.08 11.87 -0.81
N VAL A 145 -0.20 10.90 -1.05
CA VAL A 145 1.12 11.13 -1.66
C VAL A 145 1.20 10.31 -2.94
N TRP A 146 0.93 10.97 -4.07
CA TRP A 146 0.87 10.34 -5.39
C TRP A 146 2.28 10.21 -5.97
N VAL A 147 2.85 9.02 -5.82
CA VAL A 147 4.13 8.64 -6.41
C VAL A 147 4.00 8.28 -7.89
N GLY A 148 2.79 8.08 -8.40
CA GLY A 148 2.53 7.91 -9.83
C GLY A 148 1.18 8.52 -10.24
N SER A 149 1.12 9.04 -11.47
CA SER A 149 -0.12 9.51 -12.10
C SER A 149 -0.06 9.19 -13.60
N TYR A 150 -1.18 8.68 -14.13
CA TYR A 150 -1.30 8.23 -15.52
C TYR A 150 -2.54 8.85 -16.17
N GLY A 151 -2.44 9.14 -17.47
CA GLY A 151 -3.60 9.46 -18.31
C GLY A 151 -4.37 10.73 -17.93
N GLY A 152 -3.79 11.61 -17.10
CA GLY A 152 -4.46 12.83 -16.64
C GLY A 152 -5.32 12.64 -15.38
N ALA A 153 -5.09 11.57 -14.59
CA ALA A 153 -5.69 11.44 -13.27
C ALA A 153 -5.39 12.70 -12.42
N GLY A 154 -6.44 13.31 -11.88
CA GLY A 154 -6.37 14.56 -11.12
C GLY A 154 -6.78 14.34 -9.66
N PRO A 155 -6.06 14.94 -8.69
CA PRO A 155 -6.43 14.86 -7.28
C PRO A 155 -7.66 15.72 -6.98
N ILE A 156 -8.27 15.48 -5.82
CA ILE A 156 -9.32 16.35 -5.27
C ILE A 156 -8.74 17.75 -5.02
N SER A 157 -9.41 18.77 -5.56
CA SER A 157 -8.91 20.15 -5.53
C SER A 157 -10.04 21.18 -5.60
N GLU A 158 -10.01 22.18 -4.72
CA GLU A 158 -10.88 23.37 -4.77
C GLU A 158 -10.50 24.33 -5.91
N THR A 159 -9.23 24.29 -6.34
CA THR A 159 -8.65 25.23 -7.32
C THR A 159 -8.48 24.58 -8.70
N ASN A 160 -9.17 23.47 -8.95
CA ASN A 160 -9.00 22.63 -10.12
C ASN A 160 -7.51 22.23 -10.29
N ASP A 161 -6.92 22.49 -11.46
CA ASP A 161 -5.56 22.07 -11.79
C ASP A 161 -4.45 22.98 -11.25
N THR A 162 -4.78 24.05 -10.51
CA THR A 162 -3.78 24.95 -9.92
C THR A 162 -3.34 24.44 -8.56
N PRO A 163 -2.05 24.07 -8.35
CA PRO A 163 -1.57 23.65 -7.05
C PRO A 163 -1.64 24.79 -6.03
N LEU A 164 -2.03 24.47 -4.80
CA LEU A 164 -1.99 25.38 -3.65
C LEU A 164 -0.54 25.79 -3.32
N ALA A 165 0.40 24.86 -3.44
CA ALA A 165 1.82 25.09 -3.20
C ALA A 165 2.67 24.10 -3.99
N THR A 166 3.99 24.31 -4.01
CA THR A 166 4.93 23.38 -4.64
C THR A 166 6.15 23.07 -3.76
N PRO A 167 5.96 22.40 -2.60
CA PRO A 167 7.04 22.17 -1.65
C PRO A 167 8.08 21.14 -2.12
N THR A 168 9.30 21.28 -1.61
CA THR A 168 10.35 20.26 -1.76
C THR A 168 10.37 19.38 -0.51
N ILE A 169 9.99 18.12 -0.65
CA ILE A 169 9.95 17.12 0.43
C ILE A 169 10.69 15.88 -0.05
N LEU A 170 11.62 15.38 0.77
CA LEU A 170 12.48 14.24 0.42
C LEU A 170 13.20 14.41 -0.94
N GLY A 171 13.65 15.63 -1.24
CA GLY A 171 14.35 15.96 -2.50
C GLY A 171 13.46 16.06 -3.74
N THR A 172 12.15 15.79 -3.63
CA THR A 172 11.20 15.89 -4.74
C THR A 172 10.36 17.17 -4.62
N LYS A 173 10.13 17.86 -5.74
CA LYS A 173 9.26 19.04 -5.81
C LYS A 173 7.82 18.62 -6.11
N TRP A 174 7.01 18.51 -5.07
CA TRP A 174 5.62 18.03 -5.12
C TRP A 174 4.67 19.16 -5.46
N LYS A 175 3.63 18.90 -6.26
CA LYS A 175 2.47 19.81 -6.38
C LYS A 175 1.48 19.48 -5.28
N LEU A 176 1.16 20.42 -4.40
CA LEU A 176 0.18 20.22 -3.35
C LEU A 176 -1.18 20.74 -3.80
N PHE A 177 -2.21 19.91 -3.68
CA PHE A 177 -3.62 20.26 -3.89
C PHE A 177 -4.39 20.09 -2.58
N ARG A 178 -5.53 20.79 -2.48
CA ARG A 178 -6.44 20.67 -1.34
C ARG A 178 -7.88 20.73 -1.82
N GLY A 179 -8.73 19.86 -1.31
CA GLY A 179 -10.17 20.02 -1.45
C GLY A 179 -11.01 19.13 -0.53
N PRO A 180 -12.33 19.32 -0.50
CA PRO A 180 -13.21 18.55 0.37
C PRO A 180 -13.61 17.21 -0.26
N ASN A 181 -13.76 16.19 0.59
CA ASN A 181 -14.44 14.93 0.28
C ASN A 181 -15.41 14.61 1.42
N GLY A 182 -16.68 15.01 1.28
CA GLY A 182 -17.62 15.04 2.40
C GLY A 182 -17.10 15.94 3.53
N ASP A 183 -17.06 15.41 4.76
CA ASP A 183 -16.57 16.13 5.95
C ASP A 183 -15.04 16.11 6.11
N THR A 184 -14.34 15.42 5.21
CA THR A 184 -12.87 15.29 5.20
C THR A 184 -12.24 16.37 4.33
N THR A 185 -11.13 16.94 4.79
CA THR A 185 -10.23 17.75 3.95
C THR A 185 -9.11 16.88 3.40
N VAL A 186 -9.02 16.79 2.08
CA VAL A 186 -8.00 16.01 1.36
C VAL A 186 -6.84 16.92 0.97
N TYR A 187 -5.63 16.52 1.31
CA TYR A 187 -4.39 17.10 0.81
C TYR A 187 -3.69 16.09 -0.09
N SER A 188 -3.42 16.45 -1.33
CA SER A 188 -2.76 15.55 -2.28
C SER A 188 -1.43 16.12 -2.75
N PHE A 189 -0.33 15.44 -2.44
CA PHE A 189 1.00 15.74 -2.94
C PHE A 189 1.26 14.91 -4.19
N VAL A 190 1.32 15.57 -5.35
CA VAL A 190 1.53 14.90 -6.64
C VAL A 190 2.96 15.08 -7.13
N ALA A 191 3.65 13.97 -7.37
CA ALA A 191 5.00 13.99 -7.92
C ALA A 191 5.01 14.60 -9.33
N PRO A 192 6.10 15.28 -9.74
CA PRO A 192 6.20 15.85 -11.08
C PRO A 192 6.36 14.79 -12.18
N SER A 193 6.76 13.57 -11.80
CA SER A 193 6.93 12.41 -12.65
C SER A 193 6.80 11.13 -11.81
N ASN A 194 6.50 9.99 -12.43
CA ASN A 194 6.34 8.73 -11.72
C ASN A 194 7.63 8.28 -11.01
N ILE A 195 7.52 7.97 -9.73
CA ILE A 195 8.58 7.49 -8.83
C ILE A 195 8.34 6.00 -8.56
N GLY A 196 8.76 5.16 -9.50
CA GLY A 196 8.58 3.70 -9.41
C GLY A 196 9.40 3.02 -8.31
N ASN A 197 10.40 3.70 -7.73
CA ASN A 197 11.16 3.25 -6.57
C ASN A 197 11.22 4.41 -5.58
N PHE A 198 10.32 4.42 -4.61
CA PHE A 198 10.24 5.42 -3.56
C PHE A 198 10.86 4.87 -2.28
N SER A 199 11.66 5.67 -1.58
CA SER A 199 12.08 5.37 -0.21
C SER A 199 12.24 6.67 0.56
N GLY A 200 11.67 6.73 1.76
CA GLY A 200 11.74 7.93 2.59
C GLY A 200 10.84 7.90 3.80
N ASP A 201 10.91 8.98 4.59
CA ASP A 201 10.11 9.18 5.79
C ASP A 201 8.83 9.95 5.45
N LEU A 202 7.69 9.26 5.45
CA LEU A 202 6.38 9.86 5.16
C LEU A 202 5.95 10.89 6.20
N LYS A 203 6.55 10.89 7.41
CA LYS A 203 6.28 11.92 8.42
C LYS A 203 6.57 13.33 7.89
N LYS A 204 7.48 13.48 6.93
CA LYS A 204 7.82 14.78 6.33
C LYS A 204 6.66 15.45 5.62
N PHE A 205 5.68 14.69 5.11
CA PHE A 205 4.46 15.26 4.54
C PHE A 205 3.54 15.82 5.62
N PHE A 206 3.38 15.11 6.74
CA PHE A 206 2.66 15.62 7.90
C PHE A 206 3.34 16.86 8.48
N ASP A 207 4.67 16.85 8.64
CA ASP A 207 5.44 17.98 9.16
C ASP A 207 5.25 19.25 8.32
N TYR A 208 5.17 19.10 6.99
CA TYR A 208 4.83 20.20 6.11
C TYR A 208 3.42 20.73 6.39
N LEU A 209 2.42 19.84 6.48
CA LEU A 209 1.03 20.25 6.73
C LEU A 209 0.85 20.91 8.11
N THR A 210 1.54 20.43 9.14
CA THR A 210 1.47 21.03 10.47
C THR A 210 2.13 22.41 10.51
N THR A 211 3.22 22.59 9.78
CA THR A 211 3.95 23.87 9.73
C THR A 211 3.27 24.90 8.82
N SER A 212 2.73 24.47 7.68
CA SER A 212 2.33 25.37 6.60
C SER A 212 0.83 25.40 6.30
N GLN A 213 0.06 24.40 6.76
CA GLN A 213 -1.37 24.27 6.45
C GLN A 213 -2.26 24.20 7.70
N GLY A 214 -1.69 24.41 8.89
CA GLY A 214 -2.44 24.52 10.14
C GLY A 214 -2.99 23.18 10.68
N VAL A 215 -2.53 22.04 10.17
CA VAL A 215 -2.90 20.73 10.74
C VAL A 215 -2.31 20.60 12.14
N SER A 216 -3.13 20.31 13.15
CA SER A 216 -2.63 20.18 14.53
C SER A 216 -1.74 18.95 14.71
N THR A 217 -0.65 19.09 15.45
CA THR A 217 0.21 17.95 15.86
C THR A 217 -0.46 17.02 16.87
N ASP A 218 -1.61 17.42 17.43
CA ASP A 218 -2.44 16.57 18.28
C ASP A 218 -3.35 15.61 17.50
N MET A 219 -3.45 15.78 16.17
CA MET A 219 -4.19 14.84 15.33
C MET A 219 -3.62 13.42 15.45
N VAL A 220 -4.51 12.44 15.44
CA VAL A 220 -4.22 11.02 15.59
C VAL A 220 -4.11 10.39 14.21
N VAL A 221 -2.98 9.76 13.90
CA VAL A 221 -2.82 8.89 12.74
C VAL A 221 -3.65 7.63 12.96
N THR A 222 -4.59 7.35 12.07
CA THR A 222 -5.51 6.20 12.17
C THR A 222 -5.05 5.05 11.29
N SER A 223 -4.86 5.31 9.99
CA SER A 223 -4.42 4.32 9.02
C SER A 223 -3.39 4.91 8.05
N LEU A 224 -2.50 4.05 7.56
CA LEU A 224 -1.48 4.37 6.55
C LEU A 224 -1.55 3.31 5.46
N GLN A 225 -1.92 3.70 4.26
CA GLN A 225 -2.22 2.79 3.15
C GLN A 225 -1.37 3.12 1.93
N ALA A 226 -1.11 2.14 1.07
CA ALA A 226 -0.49 2.36 -0.23
C ALA A 226 -1.09 1.44 -1.31
N GLY A 227 -1.53 2.04 -2.42
CA GLY A 227 -2.29 1.35 -3.44
C GLY A 227 -2.37 2.10 -4.77
N THR A 228 -3.43 1.80 -5.53
CA THR A 228 -3.72 2.45 -6.82
C THR A 228 -5.20 2.70 -6.95
N GLU A 229 -5.57 3.91 -7.40
CA GLU A 229 -6.95 4.27 -7.75
C GLU A 229 -7.12 4.28 -9.28
N PRO A 230 -7.75 3.26 -9.88
CA PRO A 230 -8.06 3.25 -11.30
C PRO A 230 -9.36 3.99 -11.61
N PHE A 231 -9.35 4.76 -12.70
CA PHE A 231 -10.54 5.41 -13.26
C PHE A 231 -11.06 4.63 -14.46
N VAL A 232 -10.24 4.53 -15.51
CA VAL A 232 -10.53 3.82 -16.77
C VAL A 232 -9.23 3.29 -17.39
N GLY A 233 -9.33 2.24 -18.19
CA GLY A 233 -8.17 1.59 -18.79
C GLY A 233 -8.45 0.14 -19.16
N SER A 234 -7.55 -0.46 -19.93
CA SER A 234 -7.67 -1.86 -20.37
C SER A 234 -6.36 -2.62 -20.25
N ASN A 235 -6.46 -3.90 -19.85
CA ASN A 235 -5.33 -4.79 -19.61
C ASN A 235 -4.27 -4.16 -18.69
N CYS A 236 -4.74 -3.44 -17.68
CA CYS A 236 -3.89 -2.74 -16.74
C CYS A 236 -3.37 -3.73 -15.69
N VAL A 237 -2.07 -3.67 -15.38
CA VAL A 237 -1.42 -4.50 -14.37
C VAL A 237 -0.50 -3.64 -13.52
N PHE A 238 -0.90 -3.47 -12.26
CA PHE A 238 -0.07 -2.86 -11.22
C PHE A 238 0.63 -3.96 -10.42
N THR A 239 1.94 -3.84 -10.27
CA THR A 239 2.76 -4.81 -9.53
C THR A 239 3.62 -4.09 -8.52
N THR A 240 3.49 -4.48 -7.26
CA THR A 240 4.38 -4.09 -6.16
C THR A 240 5.31 -5.25 -5.85
N SER A 241 6.61 -5.09 -6.09
CA SER A 241 7.61 -6.11 -5.74
C SER A 241 8.14 -5.96 -4.32
N GLN A 242 8.01 -4.77 -3.75
CA GLN A 242 8.41 -4.47 -2.38
C GLN A 242 7.58 -3.31 -1.86
N TYR A 243 6.94 -3.50 -0.71
CA TYR A 243 6.31 -2.43 0.05
C TYR A 243 6.55 -2.65 1.56
N THR A 244 7.12 -1.65 2.22
CA THR A 244 7.24 -1.60 3.69
C THR A 244 6.73 -0.26 4.18
N ILE A 245 6.09 -0.23 5.34
CA ILE A 245 5.78 0.99 6.08
C ILE A 245 5.79 0.67 7.57
N SER A 246 6.32 1.55 8.40
CA SER A 246 6.30 1.38 9.86
C SER A 246 6.19 2.72 10.57
N VAL A 247 5.84 2.70 11.86
CA VAL A 247 5.66 3.89 12.69
C VAL A 247 6.52 3.78 13.93
N ASN A 248 7.52 4.64 14.04
CA ASN A 248 8.43 4.71 15.19
C ASN A 248 7.91 5.75 16.19
#